data_AF-A0AA45L4F2-F1
#
_entry.id   AF-A0AA45L4F2-F1
#
_cell.length_a   1.000
_cell.length_b   1.000
_cell.length_c   1.000
_cell.angle_alpha   90.00
_cell.angle_beta   90.00
_cell.angle_gamma   90.00
#
_symmetry.space_group_name_H-M   'P 1'
#
loop_
_entity.id
_entity.type
_entity.pdbx_description
1 polymer ?
#
loop_
_entity_poly.entity_id
_entity_poly.type
_entity_poly.pdbx_seq_one_letter_code
_entity_poly.pdbx_strand_id
1 'polypeptide(L)'
;MSKTRWHLTALFTAVAALGVGLLVVPSASGAGGVSATFTKGSDWGTGYEGKYTIKNGSTSALASWTVEFDLPANHRVTSLWDGSHTTSGQRTTVKGTWNGALPAGGTASFGFNVSYTGTYTGPTNCKLNGASCDAGGTNPTTTTTTSTTTTTGGPTTTTSNPPQPGGAKNLGYFTDWGIYARKYYVKNIVTSGSAAKLTHINYAFGNVTNGQCVMGDGDAATEKAFTAAESVDGVADTWDGSLRGNFNQLRKLKKAYPHIKVLWSFGGWTWSGGFGQAAQNPAAFAESCYNLVENSKWADVFDGIDIDWEYPNACGLSCDSSGFAAFKNLSQALRAKFGPNNLVTAAITADGTNGGKIDAADYAGAAQYLDWYNVMTYDYFGAFAPTGPTAPHSPLNGYAGIPTADFHSDAAIKKLKAKGIPSSKLLLGIGFYGRGWAGVTQAAPGGSATGPAPGTYEQGIEDYKVLKTRCPATGTVGGTAYAYCGNQWWSYDTPATIGGKMSYAKGQGLGGAFFWALDGDTTNGELITAISNGLK
;
A
#
# COMPACT_ATOMS: atom_id res chain seq x y z
N MET A 1 -64.37 -25.87 -65.03
CA MET A 1 -65.18 -24.74 -65.54
C MET A 1 -64.61 -23.45 -64.97
N SER A 2 -64.31 -22.48 -65.84
CA SER A 2 -64.01 -21.03 -65.61
C SER A 2 -62.96 -20.66 -64.55
N LYS A 3 -61.71 -20.26 -64.88
CA LYS A 3 -61.24 -18.88 -65.24
C LYS A 3 -61.97 -17.78 -64.45
N THR A 4 -61.33 -16.77 -63.84
CA THR A 4 -60.57 -15.69 -64.53
C THR A 4 -59.92 -14.71 -63.50
N ARG A 5 -58.66 -14.31 -63.76
CA ARG A 5 -57.94 -12.97 -63.64
C ARG A 5 -58.08 -12.10 -62.36
N TRP A 6 -56.96 -11.72 -61.69
CA TRP A 6 -56.10 -10.51 -61.87
C TRP A 6 -56.90 -9.21 -61.65
N HIS A 7 -56.56 -8.22 -60.79
CA HIS A 7 -55.26 -7.68 -60.37
C HIS A 7 -55.44 -6.47 -59.40
N LEU A 8 -54.39 -6.16 -58.61
CA LEU A 8 -53.92 -4.83 -58.13
C LEU A 8 -54.85 -3.94 -57.24
N THR A 9 -54.44 -3.16 -56.23
CA THR A 9 -53.24 -2.98 -55.36
C THR A 9 -53.45 -1.72 -54.48
N ALA A 10 -52.70 -1.61 -53.36
CA ALA A 10 -52.33 -0.41 -52.57
C ALA A 10 -53.27 0.02 -51.42
N LEU A 11 -52.89 -0.16 -50.14
CA LEU A 11 -51.96 0.61 -49.27
C LEU A 11 -52.59 1.87 -48.62
N PHE A 12 -52.76 1.88 -47.28
CA PHE A 12 -51.89 2.59 -46.31
C PHE A 12 -52.40 2.50 -44.83
N THR A 13 -51.44 2.18 -43.94
CA THR A 13 -51.23 2.57 -42.50
C THR A 13 -52.27 2.41 -41.37
N ALA A 14 -51.94 1.45 -40.48
CA ALA A 14 -51.57 1.55 -39.05
C ALA A 14 -52.48 2.20 -37.99
N VAL A 15 -52.85 1.41 -36.96
CA VAL A 15 -52.85 1.74 -35.50
C VAL A 15 -52.63 0.44 -34.69
N ALA A 16 -51.88 0.53 -33.60
CA ALA A 16 -51.54 -0.56 -32.66
C ALA A 16 -52.48 -0.65 -31.44
N ALA A 17 -52.66 -1.86 -30.86
CA ALA A 17 -52.93 -2.08 -29.42
C ALA A 17 -52.73 -3.57 -29.03
N LEU A 18 -52.26 -3.78 -27.80
CA LEU A 18 -51.79 -5.02 -27.14
C LEU A 18 -52.88 -5.98 -26.62
N GLY A 19 -52.52 -7.26 -26.41
CA GLY A 19 -52.92 -8.01 -25.20
C GLY A 19 -53.04 -9.55 -25.25
N VAL A 20 -52.14 -10.24 -24.50
CA VAL A 20 -52.22 -11.61 -23.89
C VAL A 20 -52.11 -12.82 -24.84
N GLY A 21 -51.34 -13.89 -24.61
CA GLY A 21 -50.46 -14.37 -23.54
C GLY A 21 -50.33 -15.91 -23.67
N LEU A 22 -49.11 -16.45 -23.76
CA LEU A 22 -48.85 -17.91 -23.77
C LEU A 22 -47.69 -18.22 -22.82
N LEU A 23 -47.98 -19.09 -21.84
CA LEU A 23 -47.11 -19.53 -20.76
C LEU A 23 -45.92 -20.33 -21.27
N VAL A 24 -44.71 -19.85 -20.98
CA VAL A 24 -43.48 -20.65 -20.99
C VAL A 24 -43.19 -21.01 -19.53
N VAL A 25 -43.25 -22.29 -19.20
CA VAL A 25 -42.81 -22.81 -17.90
C VAL A 25 -41.29 -22.67 -17.86
N PRO A 26 -40.70 -21.88 -16.94
CA PRO A 26 -39.26 -21.92 -16.77
C PRO A 26 -38.92 -23.27 -16.16
N SER A 27 -38.07 -24.05 -16.83
CA SER A 27 -37.33 -25.12 -16.19
C SER A 27 -36.69 -24.57 -14.91
N ALA A 28 -37.07 -25.13 -13.78
CA ALA A 28 -36.47 -24.81 -12.49
C ALA A 28 -34.96 -25.03 -12.59
N SER A 29 -34.19 -23.95 -12.61
CA SER A 29 -32.75 -24.00 -12.42
C SER A 29 -32.51 -24.58 -11.02
N GLY A 30 -31.94 -25.78 -10.97
CA GLY A 30 -31.64 -26.46 -9.70
C GLY A 30 -30.90 -25.53 -8.75
N ALA A 31 -31.33 -25.53 -7.49
CA ALA A 31 -30.64 -24.85 -6.41
C ALA A 31 -29.16 -25.27 -6.43
N GLY A 32 -28.24 -24.34 -6.61
CA GLY A 32 -26.82 -24.64 -6.60
C GLY A 32 -26.46 -25.28 -5.25
N GLY A 33 -25.71 -26.37 -5.26
CA GLY A 33 -25.16 -26.92 -4.02
C GLY A 33 -24.04 -26.02 -3.48
N VAL A 34 -23.47 -26.43 -2.35
CA VAL A 34 -22.16 -25.90 -1.94
C VAL A 34 -21.08 -26.74 -2.63
N SER A 35 -20.09 -26.10 -3.25
CA SER A 35 -18.99 -26.77 -3.95
C SER A 35 -17.63 -26.26 -3.48
N ALA A 36 -16.58 -27.08 -3.66
CA ALA A 36 -15.20 -26.66 -3.46
C ALA A 36 -14.35 -27.08 -4.67
N THR A 37 -13.59 -26.15 -5.24
CA THR A 37 -12.79 -26.42 -6.44
C THR A 37 -11.32 -26.19 -6.16
N PHE A 38 -10.49 -27.18 -6.47
CA PHE A 38 -9.04 -27.08 -6.37
C PHE A 38 -8.46 -26.39 -7.61
N THR A 39 -7.53 -25.47 -7.39
CA THR A 39 -6.66 -24.94 -8.43
C THR A 39 -5.22 -25.04 -7.95
N LYS A 40 -4.36 -25.58 -8.81
CA LYS A 40 -2.92 -25.52 -8.63
C LYS A 40 -2.41 -24.15 -9.10
N GLY A 41 -1.73 -23.45 -8.21
CA GLY A 41 -0.97 -22.25 -8.50
C GLY A 41 0.45 -22.58 -8.97
N SER A 42 1.43 -21.81 -8.52
CA SER A 42 2.83 -21.99 -8.87
C SER A 42 3.35 -23.36 -8.43
N ASP A 43 4.19 -24.00 -9.25
CA ASP A 43 4.94 -25.22 -8.94
C ASP A 43 6.41 -24.98 -9.24
N TRP A 44 7.26 -25.24 -8.25
CA TRP A 44 8.71 -25.02 -8.31
C TRP A 44 9.50 -26.33 -8.29
N GLY A 45 8.88 -27.45 -8.66
CA GLY A 45 9.51 -28.76 -8.91
C GLY A 45 9.78 -29.59 -7.64
N THR A 46 9.90 -28.95 -6.48
CA THR A 46 9.96 -29.60 -5.15
C THR A 46 8.81 -29.19 -4.25
N GLY A 47 7.88 -28.41 -4.78
CA GLY A 47 6.68 -27.95 -4.08
C GLY A 47 5.77 -27.12 -4.99
N TYR A 48 4.54 -26.88 -4.54
CA TYR A 48 3.58 -26.05 -5.25
C TYR A 48 2.61 -25.35 -4.30
N GLU A 49 1.96 -24.31 -4.81
CA GLU A 49 0.82 -23.67 -4.17
C GLU A 49 -0.50 -24.32 -4.63
N GLY A 50 -1.31 -24.75 -3.68
CA GLY A 50 -2.66 -25.22 -3.88
C GLY A 50 -3.68 -24.24 -3.32
N LYS A 51 -4.83 -24.10 -3.99
CA LYS A 51 -5.95 -23.29 -3.52
C LYS A 51 -7.25 -24.04 -3.67
N TYR A 52 -8.10 -23.99 -2.64
CA TYR A 52 -9.51 -24.37 -2.76
C TYR A 52 -10.39 -23.13 -2.72
N THR A 53 -11.34 -23.05 -3.65
CA THR A 53 -12.41 -22.05 -3.65
C THR A 53 -13.72 -22.70 -3.28
N ILE A 54 -14.33 -22.26 -2.17
CA ILE A 54 -15.64 -22.72 -1.69
C ILE A 54 -16.69 -21.76 -2.22
N LYS A 55 -17.75 -22.28 -2.84
CA LYS A 55 -18.90 -21.50 -3.28
C LYS A 55 -20.17 -22.05 -2.67
N ASN A 56 -20.92 -21.20 -1.97
CA ASN A 56 -22.27 -21.53 -1.53
C ASN A 56 -23.26 -21.17 -2.65
N GLY A 57 -23.53 -22.11 -3.57
CA GLY A 57 -24.54 -21.93 -4.61
C GLY A 57 -25.99 -22.05 -4.12
N SER A 58 -26.19 -22.36 -2.83
CA SER A 58 -27.51 -22.66 -2.29
C SER A 58 -28.27 -21.40 -1.90
N THR A 59 -29.57 -21.55 -1.65
CA THR A 59 -30.45 -20.46 -1.23
C THR A 59 -30.34 -20.14 0.27
N SER A 60 -29.59 -20.92 1.04
CA SER A 60 -29.43 -20.78 2.48
C SER A 60 -27.99 -20.43 2.85
N ALA A 61 -27.82 -19.63 3.91
CA ALA A 61 -26.48 -19.34 4.42
C ALA A 61 -25.82 -20.61 4.99
N LEU A 62 -24.54 -20.78 4.70
CA LEU A 62 -23.69 -21.80 5.27
C LEU A 62 -23.02 -21.24 6.52
N ALA A 63 -23.27 -21.84 7.69
CA ALA A 63 -22.72 -21.33 8.95
C ALA A 63 -21.19 -21.50 9.05
N SER A 64 -20.65 -22.58 8.49
CA SER A 64 -19.22 -22.83 8.38
C SER A 64 -18.90 -23.84 7.26
N TRP A 65 -17.67 -23.84 6.77
CA TRP A 65 -17.17 -24.84 5.82
C TRP A 65 -15.92 -25.56 6.35
N THR A 66 -15.81 -26.83 5.98
CA THR A 66 -14.67 -27.71 6.21
C THR A 66 -14.38 -28.44 4.90
N VAL A 67 -13.16 -28.29 4.37
CA VAL A 67 -12.70 -29.02 3.19
C VAL A 67 -11.69 -30.07 3.62
N GLU A 68 -11.90 -31.30 3.19
CA GLU A 68 -11.01 -32.43 3.37
C GLU A 68 -10.49 -32.89 2.01
N PHE A 69 -9.21 -33.25 1.92
CA PHE A 69 -8.64 -33.84 0.70
C PHE A 69 -7.43 -34.71 1.04
N ASP A 70 -7.12 -35.65 0.14
CA ASP A 70 -5.96 -36.52 0.25
C ASP A 70 -4.83 -36.01 -0.65
N LEU A 71 -3.69 -35.71 -0.05
CA LEU A 71 -2.42 -35.48 -0.74
C LEU A 71 -1.69 -36.81 -0.99
N PRO A 72 -0.95 -36.95 -2.08
CA PRO A 72 -0.14 -38.15 -2.30
C PRO A 72 0.90 -38.39 -1.18
N ALA A 73 1.34 -39.64 -0.99
CA ALA A 73 2.21 -40.02 0.12
C ALA A 73 3.58 -39.32 0.17
N ASN A 74 4.04 -38.79 -0.96
CA ASN A 74 5.27 -38.00 -1.12
C ASN A 74 5.03 -36.48 -1.04
N HIS A 75 3.82 -36.03 -0.70
CA HIS A 75 3.44 -34.62 -0.60
C HIS A 75 3.15 -34.22 0.85
N ARG A 76 3.54 -33.02 1.27
CA ARG A 76 3.31 -32.50 2.64
C ARG A 76 2.93 -31.03 2.58
N VAL A 77 1.87 -30.63 3.29
CA VAL A 77 1.57 -29.20 3.49
C VAL A 77 2.66 -28.58 4.35
N THR A 78 3.26 -27.48 3.90
CA THR A 78 4.32 -26.74 4.60
C THR A 78 3.82 -25.43 5.19
N SER A 79 2.82 -24.80 4.56
CA SER A 79 2.11 -23.63 5.10
C SER A 79 0.69 -23.60 4.56
N LEU A 80 -0.23 -22.96 5.29
CA LEU A 80 -1.62 -22.77 4.89
C LEU A 80 -2.14 -21.44 5.45
N TRP A 81 -2.94 -20.73 4.67
CA TRP A 81 -3.55 -19.46 5.05
C TRP A 81 -5.06 -19.46 4.75
N ASP A 82 -5.78 -18.51 5.35
CA ASP A 82 -7.25 -18.36 5.24
C ASP A 82 -8.05 -19.61 5.65
N GLY A 83 -7.45 -20.44 6.50
CA GLY A 83 -8.05 -21.60 7.14
C GLY A 83 -7.17 -22.09 8.29
N SER A 84 -7.75 -22.92 9.15
CA SER A 84 -7.00 -23.71 10.13
C SER A 84 -6.95 -25.16 9.66
N HIS A 85 -5.83 -25.86 9.84
CA HIS A 85 -5.70 -27.20 9.27
C HIS A 85 -5.06 -28.21 10.22
N THR A 86 -5.39 -29.47 9.97
CA THR A 86 -4.71 -30.64 10.52
C THR A 86 -4.40 -31.61 9.37
N THR A 87 -3.25 -32.28 9.46
CA THR A 87 -2.86 -33.31 8.49
C THR A 87 -2.55 -34.61 9.24
N SER A 88 -3.19 -35.70 8.85
CA SER A 88 -2.93 -37.04 9.38
C SER A 88 -2.70 -38.02 8.22
N GLY A 89 -1.46 -38.50 8.09
CA GLY A 89 -1.04 -39.26 6.92
C GLY A 89 -1.19 -38.42 5.64
N GLN A 90 -2.00 -38.91 4.70
CA GLN A 90 -2.31 -38.25 3.42
C GLN A 90 -3.49 -37.28 3.52
N ARG A 91 -4.34 -37.41 4.55
CA ARG A 91 -5.55 -36.60 4.70
C ARG A 91 -5.23 -35.26 5.32
N THR A 92 -5.58 -34.18 4.62
CA THR A 92 -5.60 -32.81 5.16
C THR A 92 -7.04 -32.36 5.34
N THR A 93 -7.35 -31.83 6.52
CA THR A 93 -8.65 -31.22 6.86
C THR A 93 -8.43 -29.74 7.13
N VAL A 94 -9.17 -28.88 6.43
CA VAL A 94 -9.07 -27.43 6.54
C VAL A 94 -10.44 -26.86 6.91
N LYS A 95 -10.49 -26.09 7.99
CA LYS A 95 -11.70 -25.45 8.50
C LYS A 95 -11.63 -23.95 8.29
N GLY A 96 -12.73 -23.35 7.84
CA GLY A 96 -12.88 -21.91 7.76
C GLY A 96 -12.69 -21.26 9.12
N THR A 97 -11.98 -20.13 9.15
CA THR A 97 -11.72 -19.38 10.38
C THR A 97 -12.62 -18.15 10.42
N TRP A 98 -12.10 -16.96 10.14
CA TRP A 98 -12.87 -15.73 10.04
C TRP A 98 -13.81 -15.71 8.82
N ASN A 99 -13.51 -16.52 7.81
CA ASN A 99 -14.23 -16.65 6.54
C ASN A 99 -15.14 -17.91 6.47
N GLY A 100 -15.43 -18.55 7.61
CA GLY A 100 -16.20 -19.79 7.66
C GLY A 100 -17.68 -19.63 7.24
N ALA A 101 -18.34 -18.57 7.69
CA ALA A 101 -19.74 -18.31 7.37
C ALA A 101 -19.88 -17.73 5.95
N LEU A 102 -20.73 -18.32 5.11
CA LEU A 102 -20.98 -17.88 3.75
C LEU A 102 -22.47 -17.65 3.50
N PRO A 103 -22.91 -16.43 3.12
CA PRO A 103 -24.30 -16.22 2.69
C PRO A 103 -24.61 -17.02 1.41
N ALA A 104 -25.89 -17.13 1.06
CA ALA A 104 -26.32 -17.66 -0.23
C ALA A 104 -25.61 -16.91 -1.38
N GLY A 105 -25.02 -17.65 -2.33
CA GLY A 105 -24.18 -17.10 -3.40
C GLY A 105 -22.76 -16.72 -3.01
N GLY A 106 -22.41 -16.76 -1.72
CA GLY A 106 -21.11 -16.34 -1.19
C GLY A 106 -19.96 -17.28 -1.56
N THR A 107 -18.74 -16.74 -1.52
CA THR A 107 -17.51 -17.48 -1.82
C THR A 107 -16.44 -17.23 -0.77
N ALA A 108 -15.69 -18.27 -0.42
CA ALA A 108 -14.43 -18.16 0.33
C ALA A 108 -13.33 -18.94 -0.40
N SER A 109 -12.09 -18.74 0.02
CA SER A 109 -10.98 -19.55 -0.44
C SER A 109 -9.94 -19.68 0.65
N PHE A 110 -9.15 -20.73 0.56
CA PHE A 110 -7.92 -20.87 1.31
C PHE A 110 -6.80 -21.37 0.39
N GLY A 111 -5.58 -21.00 0.70
CA GLY A 111 -4.39 -21.42 -0.03
C GLY A 111 -3.39 -22.13 0.88
N PHE A 112 -2.52 -22.93 0.28
CA PHE A 112 -1.53 -23.71 1.00
C PHE A 112 -0.34 -24.06 0.11
N ASN A 113 0.85 -24.11 0.71
CA ASN A 113 2.03 -24.64 0.04
C ASN A 113 2.22 -26.11 0.39
N VAL A 114 2.64 -26.88 -0.61
CA VAL A 114 2.96 -28.30 -0.50
C VAL A 114 4.40 -28.48 -0.90
N SER A 115 5.19 -29.20 -0.12
CA SER A 115 6.45 -29.79 -0.60
C SER A 115 6.18 -31.17 -1.15
N TYR A 116 6.87 -31.56 -2.23
CA TYR A 116 6.79 -32.91 -2.77
C TYR A 116 8.10 -33.34 -3.44
N THR A 117 8.27 -34.65 -3.61
CA THR A 117 9.38 -35.24 -4.38
C THR A 117 8.84 -36.04 -5.55
N GLY A 118 9.56 -36.11 -6.67
CA GLY A 118 9.12 -36.87 -7.85
C GLY A 118 8.18 -36.06 -8.75
N THR A 119 7.09 -36.67 -9.22
CA THR A 119 6.14 -36.00 -10.12
C THR A 119 4.96 -35.44 -9.34
N TYR A 120 4.50 -34.25 -9.73
CA TYR A 120 3.30 -33.66 -9.18
C TYR A 120 2.07 -34.54 -9.45
N THR A 121 1.30 -34.78 -8.39
CA THR A 121 -0.05 -35.34 -8.49
C THR A 121 -0.99 -34.50 -7.62
N GLY A 122 -2.12 -34.08 -8.19
CA GLY A 122 -3.07 -33.23 -7.50
C GLY A 122 -3.80 -33.91 -6.33
N PRO A 123 -4.42 -33.12 -5.43
CA PRO A 123 -5.22 -33.68 -4.35
C PRO A 123 -6.41 -34.49 -4.87
N THR A 124 -6.77 -35.55 -4.15
CA THR A 124 -7.92 -36.41 -4.48
C THR A 124 -8.90 -36.52 -3.31
N ASN A 125 -10.04 -37.21 -3.52
CA ASN A 125 -11.05 -37.46 -2.48
C ASN A 125 -11.56 -36.20 -1.75
N CYS A 126 -11.70 -35.09 -2.48
CA CYS A 126 -12.16 -33.83 -1.90
C CYS A 126 -13.57 -34.00 -1.31
N LYS A 127 -13.74 -33.61 -0.04
CA LYS A 127 -15.04 -33.48 0.61
C LYS A 127 -15.23 -32.07 1.19
N LEU A 128 -16.41 -31.51 1.00
CA LEU A 128 -16.85 -30.28 1.62
C LEU A 128 -17.98 -30.61 2.61
N ASN A 129 -17.76 -30.35 3.89
CA ASN A 129 -18.68 -30.69 4.99
C ASN A 129 -19.17 -32.15 4.94
N GLY A 130 -18.28 -33.08 4.57
CA GLY A 130 -18.55 -34.51 4.49
C GLY A 130 -19.14 -35.01 3.15
N ALA A 131 -19.59 -34.12 2.26
CA ALA A 131 -20.08 -34.46 0.92
C ALA A 131 -18.97 -34.31 -0.14
N SER A 132 -19.06 -35.02 -1.27
CA SER A 132 -18.10 -34.85 -2.38
C SER A 132 -18.07 -33.40 -2.87
N CYS A 133 -16.88 -32.86 -3.16
CA CYS A 133 -16.72 -31.49 -3.65
C CYS A 133 -17.35 -31.25 -5.04
N ASP A 134 -17.61 -32.32 -5.79
CA ASP A 134 -18.22 -32.30 -7.12
C ASP A 134 -19.76 -32.41 -7.02
N ALA A 135 -20.42 -31.32 -6.65
CA ALA A 135 -21.88 -31.22 -6.79
C ALA A 135 -22.25 -30.51 -8.10
N GLY A 136 -22.16 -31.25 -9.23
CA GLY A 136 -22.92 -31.01 -10.47
C GLY A 136 -22.31 -30.10 -11.56
N GLY A 137 -21.79 -30.73 -12.64
CA GLY A 137 -22.02 -30.25 -14.02
C GLY A 137 -20.85 -29.69 -14.84
N THR A 138 -20.10 -30.58 -15.49
CA THR A 138 -19.34 -30.48 -16.76
C THR A 138 -18.37 -29.31 -17.05
N ASN A 139 -17.13 -29.73 -17.27
CA ASN A 139 -15.94 -29.04 -17.78
C ASN A 139 -16.20 -28.15 -19.04
N PRO A 140 -15.76 -26.87 -19.10
CA PRO A 140 -15.76 -26.11 -20.35
C PRO A 140 -14.41 -26.17 -21.06
N THR A 141 -14.47 -26.61 -22.32
CA THR A 141 -13.42 -26.58 -23.35
C THR A 141 -13.11 -25.16 -23.81
N THR A 142 -11.84 -24.96 -24.16
CA THR A 142 -11.21 -23.84 -24.86
C THR A 142 -12.10 -23.25 -25.97
N THR A 143 -12.41 -21.95 -25.92
CA THR A 143 -12.97 -21.21 -27.07
C THR A 143 -12.20 -19.90 -27.29
N THR A 144 -11.47 -19.85 -28.40
CA THR A 144 -10.87 -18.65 -28.99
C THR A 144 -11.99 -17.71 -29.44
N THR A 145 -11.97 -16.44 -29.02
CA THR A 145 -12.88 -15.43 -29.57
C THR A 145 -12.08 -14.31 -30.22
N THR A 146 -12.38 -14.11 -31.51
CA THR A 146 -11.81 -13.11 -32.41
C THR A 146 -12.23 -11.70 -32.03
N SER A 147 -11.27 -10.78 -32.13
CA SER A 147 -11.40 -9.35 -31.85
C SER A 147 -12.47 -8.67 -32.70
N THR A 148 -13.31 -7.82 -32.09
CA THR A 148 -14.10 -6.81 -32.80
C THR A 148 -13.78 -5.43 -32.23
N THR A 149 -13.19 -4.60 -33.07
CA THR A 149 -12.76 -3.23 -32.78
C THR A 149 -13.96 -2.36 -32.45
N THR A 150 -13.98 -1.75 -31.26
CA THR A 150 -14.86 -0.62 -30.97
C THR A 150 -13.99 0.58 -30.60
N THR A 151 -13.96 1.57 -31.48
CA THR A 151 -13.39 2.90 -31.24
C THR A 151 -14.28 3.67 -30.27
N THR A 152 -13.75 3.99 -29.09
CA THR A 152 -14.32 5.00 -28.19
C THR A 152 -13.22 5.98 -27.79
N GLY A 153 -13.57 7.27 -27.86
CA GLY A 153 -12.67 8.42 -27.93
C GLY A 153 -11.72 8.58 -26.73
N GLY A 154 -10.57 9.18 -27.03
CA GLY A 154 -9.49 9.37 -26.08
C GLY A 154 -9.85 10.29 -24.90
N PRO A 155 -9.15 10.14 -23.76
CA PRO A 155 -9.28 11.05 -22.65
C PRO A 155 -8.62 12.38 -22.99
N THR A 156 -9.32 13.47 -22.71
CA THR A 156 -8.82 14.84 -22.74
C THR A 156 -7.57 14.96 -21.85
N THR A 157 -6.44 15.30 -22.45
CA THR A 157 -5.19 15.63 -21.75
C THR A 157 -5.34 17.01 -21.09
N THR A 158 -5.58 17.05 -19.79
CA THR A 158 -5.24 18.24 -19.00
C THR A 158 -3.72 18.34 -18.91
N THR A 159 -3.15 19.29 -19.64
CA THR A 159 -1.73 19.65 -19.56
C THR A 159 -1.41 20.26 -18.21
N SER A 160 -1.06 19.45 -17.21
CA SER A 160 -0.29 19.94 -16.06
C SER A 160 1.19 19.94 -16.48
N ASN A 161 1.80 21.11 -16.58
CA ASN A 161 3.24 21.21 -16.83
C ASN A 161 4.00 20.39 -15.76
N PRO A 162 4.99 19.56 -16.16
CA PRO A 162 5.79 18.81 -15.22
C PRO A 162 6.50 19.77 -14.23
N PRO A 163 6.77 19.32 -12.98
CA PRO A 163 7.51 20.11 -12.01
C PRO A 163 8.84 20.59 -12.60
N GLN A 164 9.12 21.89 -12.47
CA GLN A 164 10.34 22.47 -13.03
C GLN A 164 11.58 21.97 -12.25
N PRO A 165 12.70 21.66 -12.94
CA PRO A 165 13.97 21.40 -12.28
C PRO A 165 14.33 22.54 -11.31
N GLY A 166 14.61 22.21 -10.05
CA GLY A 166 14.89 23.20 -8.99
C GLY A 166 13.67 23.69 -8.18
N GLY A 167 12.45 23.25 -8.52
CA GLY A 167 11.23 23.54 -7.76
C GLY A 167 11.15 22.85 -6.39
N ALA A 168 10.10 23.16 -5.62
CA ALA A 168 9.81 22.52 -4.35
C ALA A 168 9.63 21.00 -4.52
N LYS A 169 10.14 20.21 -3.58
CA LYS A 169 10.06 18.75 -3.61
C LYS A 169 8.65 18.32 -3.21
N ASN A 170 8.08 17.37 -3.95
CA ASN A 170 6.86 16.66 -3.62
C ASN A 170 7.19 15.17 -3.69
N LEU A 171 7.58 14.62 -2.55
CA LEU A 171 8.10 13.25 -2.41
C LEU A 171 7.02 12.33 -1.83
N GLY A 172 6.78 11.19 -2.47
CA GLY A 172 5.84 10.18 -1.97
C GLY A 172 6.54 8.88 -1.60
N TYR A 173 6.18 8.28 -0.47
CA TYR A 173 6.60 6.91 -0.14
C TYR A 173 5.69 5.89 -0.84
N PHE A 174 6.31 4.94 -1.56
CA PHE A 174 5.67 3.75 -2.11
C PHE A 174 6.08 2.53 -1.28
N THR A 175 5.12 1.84 -0.68
CA THR A 175 5.34 0.69 0.19
C THR A 175 5.43 -0.60 -0.63
N ASP A 176 6.48 -1.39 -0.42
CA ASP A 176 6.72 -2.64 -1.14
C ASP A 176 5.59 -3.64 -0.93
N TRP A 177 5.10 -3.76 0.31
CA TRP A 177 3.98 -4.61 0.70
C TRP A 177 2.62 -4.12 0.21
N GLY A 178 2.54 -2.89 -0.33
CA GLY A 178 1.31 -2.28 -0.84
C GLY A 178 0.66 -3.10 -1.96
N ILE A 179 1.45 -3.88 -2.70
CA ILE A 179 0.98 -4.69 -3.82
C ILE A 179 0.21 -5.96 -3.42
N TYR A 180 0.20 -6.30 -2.13
CA TYR A 180 -0.48 -7.50 -1.63
C TYR A 180 -1.91 -7.19 -1.17
N ALA A 181 -2.18 -7.20 0.14
CA ALA A 181 -3.53 -7.02 0.69
C ALA A 181 -4.15 -5.67 0.30
N ARG A 182 -3.31 -4.63 0.19
CA ARG A 182 -3.75 -3.27 -0.18
C ARG A 182 -4.04 -3.12 -1.68
N LYS A 183 -3.52 -4.02 -2.53
CA LYS A 183 -3.63 -4.00 -3.99
C LYS A 183 -3.32 -2.63 -4.60
N TYR A 184 -2.32 -1.96 -4.04
CA TYR A 184 -1.81 -0.68 -4.54
C TYR A 184 -0.51 -0.91 -5.29
N TYR A 185 -0.57 -0.77 -6.60
CA TYR A 185 0.53 -1.01 -7.53
C TYR A 185 1.14 0.32 -8.00
N VAL A 186 2.35 0.28 -8.56
CA VAL A 186 2.97 1.49 -9.16
C VAL A 186 2.08 2.11 -10.24
N LYS A 187 1.27 1.29 -10.95
CA LYS A 187 0.23 1.77 -11.88
C LYS A 187 -0.74 2.75 -11.24
N ASN A 188 -1.09 2.58 -9.97
CA ASN A 188 -2.02 3.46 -9.28
C ASN A 188 -1.49 4.90 -9.19
N ILE A 189 -0.16 5.10 -9.12
CA ILE A 189 0.48 6.41 -9.17
C ILE A 189 0.18 7.13 -10.50
N VAL A 190 0.10 6.37 -11.59
CA VAL A 190 -0.25 6.90 -12.92
C VAL A 190 -1.74 7.17 -13.01
N THR A 191 -2.58 6.19 -12.67
CA THR A 191 -4.04 6.29 -12.87
C THR A 191 -4.70 7.33 -11.96
N SER A 192 -4.12 7.62 -10.80
CA SER A 192 -4.57 8.72 -9.93
C SER A 192 -4.13 10.10 -10.41
N GLY A 193 -3.26 10.17 -11.41
CA GLY A 193 -2.59 11.40 -11.81
C GLY A 193 -1.57 11.89 -10.77
N SER A 194 -1.12 11.04 -9.84
CA SER A 194 -0.08 11.40 -8.87
C SER A 194 1.30 11.56 -9.54
N ALA A 195 1.61 10.75 -10.56
CA ALA A 195 2.90 10.77 -11.24
C ALA A 195 3.28 12.15 -11.81
N ALA A 196 2.32 12.86 -12.40
CA ALA A 196 2.54 14.21 -12.93
C ALA A 196 2.82 15.28 -11.85
N LYS A 197 2.52 14.97 -10.59
CA LYS A 197 2.62 15.90 -9.44
C LYS A 197 3.83 15.60 -8.57
N LEU A 198 4.34 14.37 -8.61
CA LEU A 198 5.52 13.92 -7.88
C LEU A 198 6.80 14.48 -8.51
N THR A 199 7.77 14.76 -7.65
CA THR A 199 9.17 14.95 -8.07
C THR A 199 10.03 13.75 -7.68
N HIS A 200 9.74 13.14 -6.52
CA HIS A 200 10.53 12.02 -5.99
C HIS A 200 9.62 10.90 -5.47
N ILE A 201 10.10 9.68 -5.53
CA ILE A 201 9.49 8.52 -4.87
C ILE A 201 10.55 7.87 -3.99
N ASN A 202 10.20 7.60 -2.73
CA ASN A 202 10.96 6.68 -1.89
C ASN A 202 10.31 5.30 -1.96
N TYR A 203 11.07 4.30 -2.43
CA TYR A 203 10.66 2.90 -2.36
C TYR A 203 10.99 2.35 -0.97
N ALA A 204 9.96 1.99 -0.22
CA ALA A 204 10.03 1.56 1.17
C ALA A 204 9.71 0.06 1.29
N PHE A 205 10.52 -0.79 1.90
CA PHE A 205 11.88 -0.52 2.40
C PHE A 205 12.88 -1.59 1.96
N GLY A 206 14.14 -1.20 1.90
CA GLY A 206 15.25 -2.12 2.09
C GLY A 206 15.51 -2.31 3.59
N ASN A 207 16.10 -3.44 3.97
CA ASN A 207 16.40 -3.77 5.36
C ASN A 207 17.87 -3.47 5.68
N VAL A 208 18.20 -3.27 6.96
CA VAL A 208 19.57 -3.20 7.46
C VAL A 208 19.82 -4.39 8.38
N THR A 209 20.69 -5.31 7.94
CA THR A 209 21.01 -6.53 8.69
C THR A 209 22.53 -6.69 8.77
N ASN A 210 23.05 -7.00 9.96
CA ASN A 210 24.49 -7.17 10.21
C ASN A 210 25.33 -5.95 9.74
N GLY A 211 24.79 -4.75 9.91
CA GLY A 211 25.43 -3.51 9.47
C GLY A 211 25.52 -3.32 7.96
N GLN A 212 24.68 -4.00 7.17
CA GLN A 212 24.65 -3.91 5.72
C GLN A 212 23.23 -3.65 5.20
N CYS A 213 23.13 -2.94 4.08
CA CYS A 213 21.89 -2.84 3.32
C CYS A 213 21.57 -4.18 2.64
N VAL A 214 20.34 -4.67 2.80
CA VAL A 214 19.86 -5.89 2.17
C VAL A 214 18.45 -5.69 1.59
N MET A 215 18.07 -6.53 0.64
CA MET A 215 16.72 -6.57 0.08
C MET A 215 15.70 -6.80 1.21
N GLY A 216 14.59 -6.06 1.19
CA GLY A 216 13.44 -6.31 2.08
C GLY A 216 12.67 -7.54 1.60
N ASP A 217 11.63 -7.32 0.80
CA ASP A 217 10.91 -8.37 0.08
C ASP A 217 11.40 -8.48 -1.38
N GLY A 218 12.18 -9.53 -1.66
CA GLY A 218 12.68 -9.81 -3.02
C GLY A 218 11.59 -10.19 -4.02
N ASP A 219 10.49 -10.81 -3.57
CA ASP A 219 9.37 -11.14 -4.47
C ASP A 219 8.70 -9.87 -4.95
N ALA A 220 8.31 -9.01 -4.00
CA ALA A 220 7.73 -7.72 -4.31
C ALA A 220 8.66 -6.84 -5.16
N ALA A 221 9.96 -6.82 -4.83
CA ALA A 221 10.94 -5.96 -5.49
C ALA A 221 11.23 -6.40 -6.94
N THR A 222 11.54 -7.68 -7.17
CA THR A 222 12.13 -8.13 -8.45
C THR A 222 11.47 -9.33 -9.11
N GLU A 223 10.67 -10.13 -8.41
CA GLU A 223 10.17 -11.41 -8.96
C GLU A 223 8.70 -11.44 -9.33
N LYS A 224 7.84 -10.73 -8.60
CA LYS A 224 6.39 -10.73 -8.85
C LYS A 224 6.11 -10.30 -10.28
N ALA A 225 5.51 -11.18 -11.07
CA ALA A 225 5.06 -10.87 -12.42
C ALA A 225 3.74 -10.07 -12.34
N PHE A 226 3.69 -8.90 -12.98
CA PHE A 226 2.48 -8.10 -13.07
C PHE A 226 1.70 -8.46 -14.33
N THR A 227 0.38 -8.58 -14.22
CA THR A 227 -0.49 -8.69 -15.39
C THR A 227 -0.54 -7.38 -16.18
N ALA A 228 -1.05 -7.42 -17.41
CA ALA A 228 -1.32 -6.19 -18.18
C ALA A 228 -2.25 -5.22 -17.45
N ALA A 229 -3.19 -5.73 -16.64
CA ALA A 229 -4.09 -4.90 -15.85
C ALA A 229 -3.38 -4.18 -14.71
N GLU A 230 -2.34 -4.78 -14.13
CA GLU A 230 -1.62 -4.25 -12.96
C GLU A 230 -0.37 -3.46 -13.36
N SER A 231 0.18 -3.67 -14.56
CA SER A 231 1.40 -3.02 -15.01
C SER A 231 1.18 -1.58 -15.48
N VAL A 232 2.22 -0.76 -15.30
CA VAL A 232 2.23 0.66 -15.66
C VAL A 232 2.01 0.88 -17.17
N ASP A 233 2.63 0.06 -18.00
CA ASP A 233 2.60 0.17 -19.46
C ASP A 233 1.47 -0.62 -20.11
N GLY A 234 0.65 -1.32 -19.33
CA GLY A 234 -0.42 -2.18 -19.84
C GLY A 234 0.08 -3.48 -20.48
N VAL A 235 1.35 -3.83 -20.30
CA VAL A 235 1.95 -5.06 -20.81
C VAL A 235 2.28 -5.99 -19.65
N ALA A 236 1.82 -7.25 -19.74
CA ALA A 236 2.13 -8.26 -18.73
C ALA A 236 3.63 -8.59 -18.75
N ASP A 237 4.20 -8.81 -17.57
CA ASP A 237 5.59 -9.26 -17.48
C ASP A 237 5.72 -10.71 -17.95
N THR A 238 6.82 -11.05 -18.63
CA THR A 238 7.11 -12.41 -19.12
C THR A 238 7.99 -13.17 -18.13
N TRP A 239 7.93 -14.50 -18.16
CA TRP A 239 8.68 -15.36 -17.24
C TRP A 239 10.20 -15.32 -17.48
N ASP A 240 10.64 -14.98 -18.69
CA ASP A 240 12.03 -14.84 -19.12
C ASP A 240 12.55 -13.39 -19.03
N GLY A 241 11.74 -12.47 -18.51
CA GLY A 241 12.11 -11.07 -18.33
C GLY A 241 13.27 -10.92 -17.32
N SER A 242 14.24 -10.07 -17.64
CA SER A 242 15.45 -9.87 -16.81
C SER A 242 15.20 -9.15 -15.48
N LEU A 243 14.07 -8.44 -15.35
CA LEU A 243 13.59 -7.82 -14.11
C LEU A 243 12.05 -7.76 -14.10
N ARG A 244 11.43 -8.09 -12.97
CA ARG A 244 9.99 -7.95 -12.70
C ARG A 244 9.79 -7.17 -11.40
N GLY A 245 8.68 -7.40 -10.71
CA GLY A 245 8.39 -6.76 -9.43
C GLY A 245 8.19 -5.24 -9.55
N ASN A 246 8.13 -4.61 -8.38
CA ASN A 246 8.01 -3.16 -8.25
C ASN A 246 9.14 -2.42 -8.96
N PHE A 247 10.35 -2.97 -9.02
CA PHE A 247 11.49 -2.30 -9.67
C PHE A 247 11.27 -2.16 -11.18
N ASN A 248 10.75 -3.20 -11.83
CA ASN A 248 10.39 -3.09 -13.25
C ASN A 248 9.23 -2.12 -13.47
N GLN A 249 8.25 -2.08 -12.56
CA GLN A 249 7.14 -1.13 -12.67
C GLN A 249 7.60 0.32 -12.44
N LEU A 250 8.55 0.57 -11.53
CA LEU A 250 9.17 1.89 -11.33
C LEU A 250 10.02 2.30 -12.55
N ARG A 251 10.75 1.37 -13.18
CA ARG A 251 11.41 1.61 -14.47
C ARG A 251 10.42 2.08 -15.54
N LYS A 252 9.30 1.36 -15.68
CA LYS A 252 8.21 1.72 -16.62
C LYS A 252 7.61 3.09 -16.28
N LEU A 253 7.43 3.41 -14.99
CA LEU A 253 6.98 4.72 -14.53
C LEU A 253 7.96 5.83 -14.93
N LYS A 254 9.26 5.68 -14.66
CA LYS A 254 10.30 6.67 -15.02
C LYS A 254 10.37 6.89 -16.53
N LYS A 255 10.18 5.83 -17.33
CA LYS A 255 10.10 5.97 -18.79
C LYS A 255 8.93 6.84 -19.23
N ALA A 256 7.77 6.73 -18.57
CA ALA A 256 6.59 7.56 -18.84
C ALA A 256 6.69 8.98 -18.24
N TYR A 257 7.41 9.13 -17.13
CA TYR A 257 7.57 10.38 -16.37
C TYR A 257 9.05 10.62 -16.04
N PRO A 258 9.86 11.05 -17.03
CA PRO A 258 11.32 11.15 -16.90
C PRO A 258 11.80 12.21 -15.90
N HIS A 259 10.90 13.07 -15.41
CA HIS A 259 11.21 14.05 -14.36
C HIS A 259 11.21 13.43 -12.95
N ILE A 260 10.62 12.25 -12.75
CA ILE A 260 10.56 11.59 -11.45
C ILE A 260 11.91 10.96 -11.11
N LYS A 261 12.38 11.23 -9.90
CA LYS A 261 13.52 10.57 -9.27
C LYS A 261 13.06 9.52 -8.28
N VAL A 262 13.74 8.38 -8.22
CA VAL A 262 13.37 7.28 -7.30
C VAL A 262 14.54 6.98 -6.38
N LEU A 263 14.33 7.02 -5.07
CA LEU A 263 15.33 6.63 -4.09
C LEU A 263 14.89 5.32 -3.44
N TRP A 264 15.84 4.46 -3.09
CA TRP A 264 15.56 3.30 -2.26
C TRP A 264 15.74 3.69 -0.79
N SER A 265 14.67 3.62 0.00
CA SER A 265 14.69 3.90 1.43
C SER A 265 15.03 2.66 2.23
N PHE A 266 15.99 2.75 3.15
CA PHE A 266 16.44 1.66 4.01
C PHE A 266 16.12 1.91 5.47
N GLY A 267 15.54 0.90 6.14
CA GLY A 267 15.16 0.98 7.55
C GLY A 267 13.65 1.07 7.74
N GLY A 268 13.20 2.23 8.22
CA GLY A 268 11.86 2.45 8.75
C GLY A 268 11.70 1.84 10.14
N TRP A 269 10.51 1.99 10.71
CA TRP A 269 10.18 1.57 12.08
C TRP A 269 10.64 0.14 12.43
N THR A 270 10.36 -0.84 11.58
CA THR A 270 10.61 -2.26 11.87
C THR A 270 12.06 -2.69 11.65
N TRP A 271 12.74 -2.11 10.65
CA TRP A 271 14.06 -2.57 10.21
C TRP A 271 15.22 -1.64 10.61
N SER A 272 14.98 -0.78 11.60
CA SER A 272 16.02 0.12 12.13
C SER A 272 16.99 -0.54 13.13
N GLY A 273 16.72 -1.76 13.59
CA GLY A 273 17.56 -2.45 14.58
C GLY A 273 19.00 -2.71 14.13
N GLY A 274 19.25 -2.79 12.81
CA GLY A 274 20.59 -3.04 12.26
C GLY A 274 21.51 -1.82 12.17
N PHE A 275 20.99 -0.59 12.36
CA PHE A 275 21.79 0.62 12.19
C PHE A 275 22.87 0.79 13.24
N GLY A 276 22.67 0.30 14.47
CA GLY A 276 23.70 0.35 15.50
C GLY A 276 24.96 -0.44 15.12
N GLN A 277 24.81 -1.54 14.37
CA GLN A 277 25.94 -2.29 13.80
C GLN A 277 26.51 -1.57 12.57
N ALA A 278 25.66 -0.98 11.71
CA ALA A 278 26.09 -0.19 10.57
C ALA A 278 26.98 0.99 11.00
N ALA A 279 26.63 1.65 12.11
CA ALA A 279 27.38 2.77 12.68
C ALA A 279 28.79 2.39 13.17
N GLN A 280 29.04 1.10 13.48
CA GLN A 280 30.37 0.63 13.87
C GLN A 280 31.34 0.55 12.68
N ASN A 281 30.83 0.37 11.46
CA ASN A 281 31.63 0.44 10.24
C ASN A 281 30.88 1.14 9.09
N PRO A 282 30.77 2.49 9.15
CA PRO A 282 30.02 3.26 8.17
C PRO A 282 30.47 3.06 6.71
N ALA A 283 31.76 2.84 6.48
CA ALA A 283 32.30 2.62 5.14
C ALA A 283 31.81 1.29 4.54
N ALA A 284 31.83 0.20 5.33
CA ALA A 284 31.31 -1.09 4.88
C ALA A 284 29.79 -1.06 4.66
N PHE A 285 29.06 -0.36 5.54
CA PHE A 285 27.64 -0.11 5.34
C PHE A 285 27.39 0.61 4.01
N ALA A 286 28.04 1.76 3.78
CA ALA A 286 27.88 2.53 2.55
C ALA A 286 28.24 1.73 1.29
N GLU A 287 29.30 0.92 1.34
CA GLU A 287 29.68 0.00 0.27
C GLU A 287 28.56 -0.98 -0.06
N SER A 288 27.99 -1.65 0.96
CA SER A 288 26.91 -2.62 0.77
C SER A 288 25.66 -1.97 0.17
N CYS A 289 25.30 -0.77 0.63
CA CYS A 289 24.16 -0.02 0.13
C CYS A 289 24.35 0.40 -1.32
N TYR A 290 25.53 0.92 -1.66
CA TYR A 290 25.84 1.28 -3.04
C TYR A 290 25.76 0.06 -3.98
N ASN A 291 26.37 -1.06 -3.59
CA ASN A 291 26.36 -2.28 -4.41
C ASN A 291 24.95 -2.85 -4.63
N LEU A 292 24.04 -2.64 -3.68
CA LEU A 292 22.65 -3.07 -3.79
C LEU A 292 21.81 -2.10 -4.64
N VAL A 293 21.95 -0.79 -4.42
CA VAL A 293 21.20 0.25 -5.16
C VAL A 293 21.64 0.32 -6.62
N GLU A 294 22.95 0.27 -6.88
CA GLU A 294 23.56 0.36 -8.22
C GLU A 294 23.77 -1.01 -8.88
N ASN A 295 23.04 -2.04 -8.43
CA ASN A 295 23.13 -3.36 -9.04
C ASN A 295 22.74 -3.29 -10.53
N SER A 296 23.56 -3.89 -11.40
CA SER A 296 23.39 -3.78 -12.85
C SER A 296 22.05 -4.25 -13.41
N LYS A 297 21.28 -5.08 -12.68
CA LYS A 297 19.94 -5.50 -13.09
C LYS A 297 18.88 -4.37 -13.00
N TRP A 298 19.10 -3.39 -12.13
CA TRP A 298 18.15 -2.31 -11.84
C TRP A 298 18.81 -0.94 -11.59
N ALA A 299 20.08 -0.76 -11.95
CA ALA A 299 20.80 0.50 -11.74
C ALA A 299 20.13 1.71 -12.42
N ASP A 300 19.30 1.49 -13.45
CA ASP A 300 18.52 2.54 -14.10
C ASP A 300 17.27 3.00 -13.30
N VAL A 301 16.87 2.22 -12.28
CA VAL A 301 15.68 2.46 -11.47
C VAL A 301 15.93 3.56 -10.45
N PHE A 302 17.03 3.49 -9.69
CA PHE A 302 17.28 4.38 -8.56
C PHE A 302 18.19 5.55 -8.94
N ASP A 303 17.91 6.71 -8.36
CA ASP A 303 18.69 7.96 -8.48
C ASP A 303 19.40 8.30 -7.15
N GLY A 304 19.37 7.40 -6.18
CA GLY A 304 19.95 7.61 -4.86
C GLY A 304 19.39 6.71 -3.76
N ILE A 305 19.74 7.06 -2.54
CA ILE A 305 19.40 6.35 -1.32
C ILE A 305 18.76 7.28 -0.28
N ASP A 306 17.78 6.74 0.46
CA ASP A 306 17.19 7.37 1.62
C ASP A 306 17.46 6.51 2.87
N ILE A 307 17.88 7.14 3.97
CA ILE A 307 18.11 6.47 5.24
C ILE A 307 17.00 6.83 6.22
N ASP A 308 16.26 5.82 6.66
CA ASP A 308 15.18 5.97 7.62
C ASP A 308 15.53 5.22 8.92
N TRP A 309 16.48 5.77 9.67
CA TRP A 309 16.90 5.20 10.96
C TRP A 309 16.01 5.75 12.08
N GLU A 310 15.23 4.84 12.66
CA GLU A 310 14.29 5.10 13.75
C GLU A 310 14.71 4.40 15.07
N TYR A 311 15.55 5.01 15.93
CA TYR A 311 16.14 6.34 15.81
C TYR A 311 17.61 6.37 16.28
N PRO A 312 18.48 7.19 15.68
CA PRO A 312 19.88 7.29 16.10
C PRO A 312 19.99 7.84 17.52
N ASN A 313 20.73 7.11 18.35
CA ASN A 313 21.02 7.44 19.75
C ASN A 313 19.76 7.67 20.61
N ALA A 314 18.64 7.03 20.25
CA ALA A 314 17.35 7.14 20.91
C ALA A 314 16.53 5.85 20.72
N CYS A 315 15.31 5.81 21.28
CA CYS A 315 14.42 4.64 21.15
C CYS A 315 13.37 4.80 20.05
N GLY A 316 13.28 3.79 19.19
CA GLY A 316 12.14 3.47 18.31
C GLY A 316 11.49 2.16 18.78
N LEU A 317 11.34 1.20 17.85
CA LEU A 317 10.98 -0.18 18.21
C LEU A 317 12.06 -0.86 19.07
N SER A 318 13.32 -0.52 18.79
CA SER A 318 14.49 -0.84 19.62
C SER A 318 15.18 0.45 20.07
N CYS A 319 15.89 0.40 21.20
CA CYS A 319 16.73 1.50 21.64
C CYS A 319 18.13 1.41 21.05
N ASP A 320 18.63 2.53 20.54
CA ASP A 320 20.01 2.70 20.08
C ASP A 320 20.80 3.58 21.05
N SER A 321 22.09 3.31 21.16
CA SER A 321 23.05 4.09 21.94
C SER A 321 24.38 4.27 21.20
N SER A 322 24.32 4.40 19.86
CA SER A 322 25.51 4.51 19.01
C SER A 322 26.26 5.84 19.17
N GLY A 323 25.70 6.78 19.94
CA GLY A 323 26.30 8.06 20.25
C GLY A 323 25.94 9.17 19.26
N PHE A 324 26.06 10.42 19.71
CA PHE A 324 25.61 11.62 19.01
C PHE A 324 26.14 11.73 17.56
N ALA A 325 27.39 11.33 17.32
CA ALA A 325 28.05 11.47 16.02
C ALA A 325 27.72 10.33 15.02
N ALA A 326 27.10 9.23 15.45
CA ALA A 326 26.91 8.03 14.62
C ALA A 326 26.16 8.33 13.31
N PHE A 327 25.04 9.06 13.41
CA PHE A 327 24.24 9.43 12.25
C PHE A 327 25.00 10.28 11.22
N LYS A 328 25.81 11.24 11.71
CA LYS A 328 26.70 12.06 10.86
C LYS A 328 27.75 11.19 10.16
N ASN A 329 28.42 10.30 10.89
CA ASN A 329 29.47 9.45 10.33
C ASN A 329 28.91 8.52 9.24
N LEU A 330 27.72 7.97 9.46
CA LEU A 330 27.00 7.15 8.49
C LEU A 330 26.60 7.97 7.24
N SER A 331 26.06 9.18 7.44
CA SER A 331 25.74 10.10 6.34
C SER A 331 26.98 10.50 5.52
N GLN A 332 28.10 10.75 6.18
CA GLN A 332 29.38 11.08 5.53
C GLN A 332 29.89 9.93 4.67
N ALA A 333 29.86 8.69 5.20
CA ALA A 333 30.31 7.51 4.46
C ALA A 333 29.43 7.24 3.23
N LEU A 334 28.11 7.38 3.37
CA LEU A 334 27.18 7.29 2.24
C LEU A 334 27.49 8.33 1.17
N ARG A 335 27.64 9.61 1.54
CA ARG A 335 28.00 10.66 0.57
C ARG A 335 29.34 10.37 -0.12
N ALA A 336 30.35 9.91 0.63
CA ALA A 336 31.64 9.57 0.06
C ALA A 336 31.53 8.44 -0.97
N LYS A 337 30.65 7.45 -0.74
CA LYS A 337 30.47 6.30 -1.65
C LYS A 337 29.56 6.60 -2.85
N PHE A 338 28.43 7.26 -2.61
CA PHE A 338 27.44 7.60 -3.66
C PHE A 338 27.87 8.80 -4.52
N GLY A 339 28.81 9.62 -4.05
CA GLY A 339 29.34 10.75 -4.79
C GLY A 339 28.35 11.93 -4.90
N PRO A 340 28.66 12.94 -5.73
CA PRO A 340 27.87 14.16 -5.83
C PRO A 340 26.64 14.05 -6.75
N ASN A 341 26.57 13.02 -7.59
CA ASN A 341 25.53 12.89 -8.62
C ASN A 341 24.31 12.09 -8.14
N ASN A 342 24.50 11.19 -7.18
CA ASN A 342 23.41 10.45 -6.57
C ASN A 342 22.83 11.21 -5.37
N LEU A 343 21.52 11.06 -5.19
CA LEU A 343 20.83 11.63 -4.05
C LEU A 343 21.14 10.80 -2.79
N VAL A 344 21.40 11.49 -1.68
CA VAL A 344 21.53 10.88 -0.35
C VAL A 344 20.65 11.68 0.60
N THR A 345 19.56 11.07 1.07
CA THR A 345 18.55 11.72 1.91
C THR A 345 18.37 10.93 3.20
N ALA A 346 17.66 11.51 4.15
CA ALA A 346 17.25 10.76 5.33
C ALA A 346 15.88 11.21 5.84
N ALA A 347 15.06 10.27 6.28
CA ALA A 347 13.92 10.56 7.12
C ALA A 347 14.36 10.68 8.58
N ILE A 348 13.85 11.69 9.28
CA ILE A 348 14.24 11.99 10.65
C ILE A 348 13.02 12.28 11.52
N THR A 349 13.20 12.01 12.82
CA THR A 349 12.22 12.33 13.86
C THR A 349 11.79 13.79 13.86
N ALA A 350 10.55 14.04 14.29
CA ALA A 350 10.01 15.37 14.53
C ALA A 350 9.83 15.70 16.02
N ASP A 351 10.49 14.96 16.92
CA ASP A 351 10.48 15.24 18.36
C ASP A 351 11.31 16.51 18.69
N GLY A 352 10.59 17.63 18.73
CA GLY A 352 11.12 18.95 19.04
C GLY A 352 11.36 19.24 20.52
N THR A 353 10.98 18.35 21.44
CA THR A 353 11.04 18.63 22.89
C THR A 353 12.47 18.81 23.38
N ASN A 354 12.70 19.60 24.42
CA ASN A 354 14.04 19.76 25.01
C ASN A 354 14.59 18.40 25.52
N GLY A 355 15.74 17.97 25.01
CA GLY A 355 16.30 16.64 25.28
C GLY A 355 15.64 15.50 24.49
N GLY A 356 14.71 15.81 23.58
CA GLY A 356 14.05 14.86 22.69
C GLY A 356 14.95 14.35 21.57
N LYS A 357 14.40 13.51 20.68
CA LYS A 357 15.18 12.77 19.68
C LYS A 357 15.94 13.67 18.68
N ILE A 358 15.48 14.89 18.40
CA ILE A 358 16.25 15.86 17.57
C ILE A 358 17.54 16.30 18.27
N ASP A 359 17.61 16.30 19.61
CA ASP A 359 18.83 16.62 20.36
C ASP A 359 19.79 15.42 20.49
N ALA A 360 19.30 14.20 20.25
CA ALA A 360 20.05 12.97 20.51
C ALA A 360 21.14 12.67 19.46
N ALA A 361 21.07 13.26 18.26
CA ALA A 361 22.01 13.00 17.17
C ALA A 361 22.45 14.28 16.44
N ASP A 362 23.63 14.22 15.80
CA ASP A 362 24.25 15.33 15.07
C ASP A 362 23.61 15.57 13.69
N TYR A 363 22.32 15.92 13.66
CA TYR A 363 21.62 16.23 12.41
C TYR A 363 22.16 17.48 11.71
N ALA A 364 22.68 18.45 12.46
CA ALA A 364 23.29 19.65 11.89
C ALA A 364 24.60 19.33 11.16
N GLY A 365 25.49 18.57 11.80
CA GLY A 365 26.72 18.10 11.19
C GLY A 365 26.48 17.14 10.03
N ALA A 366 25.43 16.31 10.08
CA ALA A 366 25.04 15.41 9.00
C ALA A 366 24.45 16.15 7.77
N ALA A 367 23.83 17.32 7.95
CA ALA A 367 23.13 18.06 6.89
C ALA A 367 24.03 18.45 5.70
N GLN A 368 25.35 18.54 5.89
CA GLN A 368 26.28 18.83 4.79
C GLN A 368 26.46 17.66 3.82
N TYR A 369 26.17 16.43 4.26
CA TYR A 369 26.33 15.21 3.46
C TYR A 369 25.02 14.77 2.79
N LEU A 370 23.90 15.30 3.22
CA LEU A 370 22.57 14.94 2.73
C LEU A 370 22.02 16.02 1.79
N ASP A 371 21.27 15.63 0.78
CA ASP A 371 20.56 16.56 -0.10
C ASP A 371 19.42 17.25 0.65
N TRP A 372 18.63 16.48 1.42
CA TRP A 372 17.61 16.97 2.34
C TRP A 372 17.23 15.94 3.40
N TYR A 373 16.40 16.39 4.34
CA TYR A 373 15.71 15.60 5.35
C TYR A 373 14.20 15.52 5.07
N ASN A 374 13.63 14.33 5.22
CA ASN A 374 12.19 14.11 5.32
C ASN A 374 11.81 14.17 6.82
N VAL A 375 11.34 15.32 7.31
CA VAL A 375 11.01 15.48 8.75
C VAL A 375 9.64 14.87 9.02
N MET A 376 9.59 13.75 9.74
CA MET A 376 8.37 12.96 9.98
C MET A 376 7.39 13.65 10.94
N THR A 377 6.80 14.77 10.51
CA THR A 377 5.88 15.64 11.27
C THR A 377 4.46 15.07 11.34
N TYR A 378 4.36 13.78 11.62
CA TYR A 378 3.15 13.01 11.89
C TYR A 378 3.45 12.01 13.01
N ASP A 379 2.44 11.30 13.48
CA ASP A 379 2.54 10.33 14.58
C ASP A 379 3.01 10.89 15.91
N TYR A 380 2.77 12.18 16.14
CA TYR A 380 2.98 12.81 17.45
C TYR A 380 2.12 12.16 18.53
N PHE A 381 0.88 11.81 18.20
CA PHE A 381 -0.08 11.19 19.11
C PHE A 381 -0.83 10.08 18.39
N GLY A 382 -1.24 9.05 19.13
CA GLY A 382 -1.92 7.90 18.55
C GLY A 382 -2.35 6.89 19.61
N ALA A 383 -3.04 5.84 19.17
CA ALA A 383 -3.58 4.83 20.08
C ALA A 383 -2.54 3.91 20.74
N PHE A 384 -1.24 4.18 20.54
CA PHE A 384 -0.18 3.71 21.43
C PHE A 384 -0.34 4.27 22.86
N ALA A 385 -1.09 5.37 23.04
CA ALA A 385 -1.72 5.76 24.29
C ALA A 385 -3.21 5.36 24.25
N PRO A 386 -3.56 4.10 24.59
CA PRO A 386 -4.86 3.52 24.23
C PRO A 386 -6.04 4.17 24.96
N THR A 387 -5.83 4.73 26.16
CA THR A 387 -6.85 5.41 26.95
C THR A 387 -6.92 6.92 26.68
N GLY A 388 -6.14 7.40 25.70
CA GLY A 388 -6.00 8.82 25.38
C GLY A 388 -4.93 9.53 26.23
N PRO A 389 -4.99 10.87 26.33
CA PRO A 389 -6.01 11.74 25.72
C PRO A 389 -5.98 11.66 24.19
N THR A 390 -7.16 11.74 23.57
CA THR A 390 -7.29 11.90 22.10
C THR A 390 -6.59 13.19 21.66
N ALA A 391 -5.76 13.11 20.64
CA ALA A 391 -5.03 14.26 20.14
C ALA A 391 -4.69 14.10 18.64
N PRO A 392 -4.61 15.20 17.89
CA PRO A 392 -4.23 15.16 16.48
C PRO A 392 -2.84 14.57 16.27
N HIS A 393 -2.70 13.57 15.39
CA HIS A 393 -1.39 12.92 15.18
C HIS A 393 -0.40 13.76 14.36
N SER A 394 -0.88 14.75 13.60
CA SER A 394 -0.03 15.63 12.77
C SER A 394 -0.44 17.09 12.91
N PRO A 395 -0.38 17.70 14.12
CA PRO A 395 -0.67 19.11 14.28
C PRO A 395 0.47 19.94 13.67
N LEU A 396 0.12 21.02 12.96
CA LEU A 396 1.07 22.02 12.48
C LEU A 396 1.60 22.86 13.66
N ASN A 397 0.69 23.35 14.51
CA ASN A 397 0.96 24.27 15.61
C ASN A 397 0.50 23.66 16.95
N GLY A 398 1.08 24.17 18.04
CA GLY A 398 0.56 23.93 19.38
C GLY A 398 -0.88 24.44 19.54
N TYR A 399 -1.60 23.87 20.49
CA TYR A 399 -2.98 24.25 20.81
C TYR A 399 -3.23 24.05 22.31
N ALA A 400 -4.23 24.75 22.85
CA ALA A 400 -4.60 24.62 24.26
C ALA A 400 -4.99 23.17 24.57
N GLY A 401 -4.36 22.57 25.59
CA GLY A 401 -4.59 21.18 25.97
C GLY A 401 -3.83 20.15 25.13
N ILE A 402 -2.84 20.56 24.33
CA ILE A 402 -1.93 19.61 23.69
C ILE A 402 -1.22 18.74 24.76
N PRO A 403 -1.21 17.40 24.64
CA PRO A 403 -0.66 16.55 25.72
C PRO A 403 0.84 16.73 25.94
N THR A 404 1.58 17.04 24.88
CA THR A 404 3.02 17.31 24.91
C THR A 404 3.29 18.62 24.14
N ALA A 405 3.79 19.64 24.83
CA ALA A 405 3.83 21.03 24.34
C ALA A 405 4.48 21.20 22.94
N ASP A 406 5.61 20.52 22.69
CA ASP A 406 6.39 20.67 21.45
C ASP A 406 6.17 19.52 20.45
N PHE A 407 5.10 18.72 20.62
CA PHE A 407 4.73 17.66 19.69
C PHE A 407 3.84 18.20 18.58
N HIS A 408 4.40 19.12 17.78
CA HIS A 408 3.78 19.66 16.58
C HIS A 408 4.85 20.09 15.56
N SER A 409 4.43 20.16 14.30
CA SER A 409 5.33 20.33 13.16
C SER A 409 6.20 21.58 13.27
N ASP A 410 5.63 22.71 13.68
CA ASP A 410 6.35 23.98 13.80
C ASP A 410 7.47 23.96 14.84
N ALA A 411 7.31 23.23 15.96
CA ALA A 411 8.36 23.08 16.96
C ALA A 411 9.55 22.30 16.39
N ALA A 412 9.29 21.20 15.69
CA ALA A 412 10.32 20.40 15.03
C ALA A 412 11.12 21.22 14.00
N ILE A 413 10.41 21.92 13.11
CA ILE A 413 11.04 22.73 12.05
C ILE A 413 11.85 23.88 12.65
N LYS A 414 11.31 24.60 13.64
CA LYS A 414 12.04 25.68 14.34
C LYS A 414 13.30 25.15 15.00
N LYS A 415 13.24 24.00 15.66
CA LYS A 415 14.40 23.39 16.32
C LYS A 415 15.50 22.99 15.35
N LEU A 416 15.15 22.32 14.25
CA LEU A 416 16.12 21.94 13.21
C LEU A 416 16.80 23.18 12.60
N LYS A 417 16.03 24.25 12.33
CA LYS A 417 16.55 25.53 11.86
C LYS A 417 17.46 26.20 12.90
N ALA A 418 17.08 26.18 14.19
CA ALA A 418 17.89 26.74 15.28
C ALA A 418 19.22 26.00 15.46
N LYS A 419 19.28 24.71 15.12
CA LYS A 419 20.52 23.93 15.06
C LYS A 419 21.38 24.22 13.82
N GLY A 420 20.94 25.12 12.92
CA GLY A 420 21.70 25.55 11.74
C GLY A 420 21.43 24.74 10.46
N ILE A 421 20.41 23.88 10.45
CA ILE A 421 20.05 23.13 9.24
C ILE A 421 19.36 24.08 8.24
N PRO A 422 19.84 24.19 6.98
CA PRO A 422 19.20 25.05 5.99
C PRO A 422 17.75 24.67 5.75
N SER A 423 16.85 25.65 5.74
CA SER A 423 15.41 25.39 5.52
C SER A 423 15.13 24.69 4.19
N SER A 424 15.90 25.02 3.14
CA SER A 424 15.82 24.38 1.82
C SER A 424 16.14 22.88 1.83
N LYS A 425 16.75 22.36 2.90
CA LYS A 425 17.02 20.93 3.13
C LYS A 425 15.99 20.25 4.04
N LEU A 426 14.91 20.92 4.42
CA LEU A 426 13.86 20.33 5.26
C LEU A 426 12.59 20.15 4.43
N LEU A 427 12.05 18.94 4.39
CA LEU A 427 10.73 18.63 3.82
C LEU A 427 9.73 18.39 4.94
N LEU A 428 8.57 19.04 4.86
CA LEU A 428 7.47 18.85 5.80
C LEU A 428 6.74 17.51 5.51
N GLY A 429 6.54 16.68 6.53
CA GLY A 429 5.85 15.38 6.41
C GLY A 429 4.34 15.47 6.56
N ILE A 430 3.62 14.77 5.68
CA ILE A 430 2.14 14.66 5.67
C ILE A 430 1.72 13.19 5.76
N GLY A 431 0.84 12.85 6.71
CA GLY A 431 0.27 11.51 6.80
C GLY A 431 -0.98 11.36 5.93
N PHE A 432 -0.96 10.45 4.96
CA PHE A 432 -2.13 10.08 4.12
C PHE A 432 -3.01 9.02 4.80
N TYR A 433 -3.13 9.14 6.12
CA TYR A 433 -3.88 8.25 7.00
C TYR A 433 -4.28 9.07 8.22
N GLY A 434 -5.18 8.50 9.02
CA GLY A 434 -5.48 9.01 10.34
C GLY A 434 -5.08 8.05 11.44
N ARG A 435 -4.90 8.61 12.64
CA ARG A 435 -4.86 7.84 13.88
C ARG A 435 -6.12 8.07 14.70
N GLY A 436 -6.61 7.01 15.33
CA GLY A 436 -7.90 7.09 16.00
C GLY A 436 -8.11 6.18 17.20
N TRP A 437 -9.07 6.57 18.01
CA TRP A 437 -9.49 5.92 19.25
C TRP A 437 -10.98 5.60 19.21
N ALA A 438 -11.39 4.54 19.89
CA ALA A 438 -12.78 4.16 20.11
C ALA A 438 -13.20 4.36 21.57
N GLY A 439 -14.52 4.36 21.79
CA GLY A 439 -15.10 4.58 23.11
C GLY A 439 -14.94 6.02 23.59
N VAL A 440 -14.83 6.98 22.66
CA VAL A 440 -14.68 8.40 22.96
C VAL A 440 -16.06 9.04 23.13
N THR A 441 -16.23 9.86 24.16
CA THR A 441 -17.51 10.52 24.49
C THR A 441 -17.57 11.99 24.11
N GLN A 442 -16.43 12.63 23.83
CA GLN A 442 -16.34 14.03 23.43
C GLN A 442 -15.88 14.19 21.98
N ALA A 443 -16.43 15.20 21.30
CA ALA A 443 -16.11 15.45 19.89
C ALA A 443 -14.77 16.18 19.69
N ALA A 444 -14.43 17.11 20.58
CA ALA A 444 -13.16 17.83 20.55
C ALA A 444 -12.00 16.96 21.09
N PRO A 445 -10.74 17.20 20.70
CA PRO A 445 -9.57 16.51 21.28
C PRO A 445 -9.47 16.73 22.79
N GLY A 446 -8.72 15.84 23.45
CA GLY A 446 -8.41 15.88 24.89
C GLY A 446 -9.15 14.84 25.72
N GLY A 447 -10.09 14.11 25.11
CA GLY A 447 -10.94 13.14 25.81
C GLY A 447 -10.27 11.80 26.04
N SER A 448 -10.80 11.04 27.01
CA SER A 448 -10.43 9.65 27.20
C SER A 448 -11.00 8.74 26.10
N ALA A 449 -10.42 7.55 26.02
CA ALA A 449 -10.83 6.48 25.11
C ALA A 449 -10.79 5.14 25.83
N THR A 450 -11.41 4.12 25.23
CA THR A 450 -11.31 2.73 25.72
C THR A 450 -10.24 1.93 24.99
N GLY A 451 -9.72 2.42 23.86
CA GLY A 451 -8.72 1.73 23.06
C GLY A 451 -8.57 2.30 21.65
N PRO A 452 -7.74 1.66 20.81
CA PRO A 452 -7.61 2.01 19.39
C PRO A 452 -8.92 1.85 18.63
N ALA A 453 -9.20 2.75 17.69
CA ALA A 453 -10.32 2.59 16.77
C ALA A 453 -10.06 1.47 15.75
N PRO A 454 -11.10 0.77 15.25
CA PRO A 454 -10.91 -0.23 14.20
C PRO A 454 -10.42 0.38 12.88
N GLY A 455 -9.24 -0.06 12.43
CA GLY A 455 -8.68 0.23 11.12
C GLY A 455 -8.73 -0.98 10.20
N THR A 456 -8.63 -0.75 8.89
CA THR A 456 -8.71 -1.82 7.88
C THR A 456 -7.52 -2.78 7.92
N TYR A 457 -6.31 -2.25 8.13
CA TYR A 457 -5.07 -3.04 8.12
C TYR A 457 -4.39 -3.10 9.49
N GLU A 458 -4.58 -2.09 10.33
CA GLU A 458 -3.99 -2.00 11.67
C GLU A 458 -4.93 -1.24 12.60
N GLN A 459 -5.07 -1.69 13.85
CA GLN A 459 -5.90 -0.98 14.83
C GLN A 459 -5.31 0.42 15.13
N GLY A 460 -6.19 1.41 15.21
CA GLY A 460 -5.84 2.79 15.51
C GLY A 460 -5.25 3.56 14.33
N ILE A 461 -5.19 2.95 13.13
CA ILE A 461 -4.70 3.58 11.89
C ILE A 461 -5.69 3.30 10.75
N GLU A 462 -6.05 4.31 9.97
CA GLU A 462 -6.86 4.09 8.77
C GLU A 462 -6.44 5.00 7.62
N ASP A 463 -6.46 4.46 6.40
CA ASP A 463 -6.15 5.22 5.20
C ASP A 463 -7.12 6.40 5.01
N TYR A 464 -6.60 7.55 4.54
CA TYR A 464 -7.43 8.73 4.29
C TYR A 464 -8.58 8.46 3.31
N LYS A 465 -8.32 7.66 2.25
CA LYS A 465 -9.33 7.27 1.24
C LYS A 465 -10.56 6.59 1.85
N VAL A 466 -10.42 5.97 3.03
CA VAL A 466 -11.53 5.37 3.79
C VAL A 466 -12.14 6.41 4.73
N LEU A 467 -11.32 7.13 5.50
CA LEU A 467 -11.77 8.08 6.51
C LEU A 467 -12.61 9.21 5.93
N LYS A 468 -12.27 9.74 4.74
CA LYS A 468 -13.01 10.85 4.12
C LYS A 468 -14.52 10.61 4.01
N THR A 469 -14.93 9.35 3.89
CA THR A 469 -16.35 8.95 3.78
C THR A 469 -16.84 8.29 5.08
N ARG A 470 -16.05 7.40 5.69
CA ARG A 470 -16.45 6.62 6.86
C ARG A 470 -16.58 7.47 8.13
N CYS A 471 -15.70 8.46 8.28
CA CYS A 471 -15.67 9.34 9.43
C CYS A 471 -15.23 10.75 8.99
N PRO A 472 -16.09 11.51 8.28
CA PRO A 472 -15.73 12.81 7.73
C PRO A 472 -15.33 13.82 8.81
N ALA A 473 -14.44 14.76 8.45
CA ALA A 473 -13.89 15.73 9.38
C ALA A 473 -15.00 16.61 9.96
N THR A 474 -15.04 16.73 11.29
CA THR A 474 -16.02 17.51 12.03
C THR A 474 -15.44 18.80 12.62
N GLY A 475 -14.11 18.96 12.58
CA GLY A 475 -13.45 20.16 13.04
C GLY A 475 -11.97 20.19 12.74
N THR A 476 -11.33 21.31 13.10
CA THR A 476 -9.88 21.52 12.96
C THR A 476 -9.28 22.03 14.26
N VAL A 477 -8.04 21.66 14.52
CA VAL A 477 -7.27 22.10 15.70
C VAL A 477 -5.77 22.02 15.38
N GLY A 478 -4.97 22.94 15.87
CA GLY A 478 -3.52 22.93 15.65
C GLY A 478 -3.10 22.93 14.18
N GLY A 479 -3.96 23.38 13.25
CA GLY A 479 -3.69 23.36 11.80
C GLY A 479 -3.86 22.00 11.11
N THR A 480 -4.51 21.03 11.74
CA THR A 480 -4.95 19.76 11.12
C THR A 480 -6.43 19.48 11.43
N ALA A 481 -6.98 18.40 10.88
CA ALA A 481 -8.38 18.03 11.02
C ALA A 481 -8.55 16.90 12.04
N TYR A 482 -9.77 16.85 12.60
CA TYR A 482 -10.27 15.72 13.35
C TYR A 482 -11.72 15.42 12.97
N ALA A 483 -12.13 14.19 13.26
CA ALA A 483 -13.46 13.67 13.02
C ALA A 483 -13.95 12.93 14.28
N TYR A 484 -15.19 13.22 14.67
CA TYR A 484 -15.91 12.44 15.67
C TYR A 484 -17.13 11.79 15.02
N CYS A 485 -17.19 10.46 15.03
CA CYS A 485 -18.26 9.70 14.38
C CYS A 485 -18.68 8.51 15.24
N GLY A 486 -19.93 8.52 15.70
CA GLY A 486 -20.42 7.52 16.66
C GLY A 486 -19.64 7.60 17.97
N ASN A 487 -18.80 6.61 18.26
CA ASN A 487 -17.92 6.56 19.42
C ASN A 487 -16.43 6.61 19.06
N GLN A 488 -16.09 6.94 17.82
CA GLN A 488 -14.72 7.00 17.33
C GLN A 488 -14.27 8.45 17.17
N TRP A 489 -12.99 8.67 17.46
CA TRP A 489 -12.32 9.94 17.22
C TRP A 489 -11.08 9.69 16.36
N TRP A 490 -10.98 10.38 15.23
CA TRP A 490 -9.86 10.25 14.29
C TRP A 490 -9.25 11.63 14.04
N SER A 491 -7.93 11.68 13.89
CA SER A 491 -7.26 12.84 13.30
C SER A 491 -6.46 12.42 12.09
N TYR A 492 -6.55 13.24 11.05
CA TYR A 492 -5.92 13.04 9.74
C TYR A 492 -5.86 14.38 9.00
N ASP A 493 -5.02 14.47 7.98
CA ASP A 493 -4.98 15.63 7.09
C ASP A 493 -6.02 15.56 5.96
N THR A 494 -6.52 16.72 5.56
CA THR A 494 -7.48 16.92 4.46
C THR A 494 -6.87 17.86 3.41
N PRO A 495 -7.45 17.99 2.19
CA PRO A 495 -6.98 18.97 1.22
C PRO A 495 -6.88 20.40 1.79
N ALA A 496 -7.82 20.80 2.66
CA ALA A 496 -7.82 22.11 3.29
C ALA A 496 -6.65 22.30 4.27
N THR A 497 -6.39 21.33 5.16
CA THR A 497 -5.29 21.43 6.15
C THR A 497 -3.94 21.30 5.48
N ILE A 498 -3.82 20.46 4.44
CA ILE A 498 -2.64 20.40 3.58
C ILE A 498 -2.36 21.75 2.93
N GLY A 499 -3.37 22.45 2.40
CA GLY A 499 -3.19 23.81 1.85
C GLY A 499 -2.58 24.79 2.86
N GLY A 500 -3.03 24.74 4.12
CA GLY A 500 -2.43 25.50 5.22
C GLY A 500 -0.99 25.09 5.52
N LYS A 501 -0.70 23.79 5.58
CA LYS A 501 0.65 23.25 5.80
C LYS A 501 1.62 23.61 4.65
N MET A 502 1.16 23.62 3.41
CA MET A 502 1.99 24.04 2.28
C MET A 502 2.25 25.55 2.30
N SER A 503 1.26 26.35 2.71
CA SER A 503 1.47 27.79 2.94
C SER A 503 2.52 28.04 4.02
N TYR A 504 2.48 27.26 5.11
CA TYR A 504 3.53 27.26 6.13
C TYR A 504 4.89 26.85 5.57
N ALA A 505 4.97 25.75 4.80
CA ALA A 505 6.22 25.27 4.22
C ALA A 505 6.88 26.34 3.33
N LYS A 506 6.09 27.03 2.48
CA LYS A 506 6.58 28.16 1.68
C LYS A 506 7.04 29.33 2.56
N GLY A 507 6.23 29.72 3.55
CA GLY A 507 6.56 30.81 4.48
C GLY A 507 7.82 30.54 5.31
N GLN A 508 8.15 29.28 5.57
CA GLN A 508 9.37 28.87 6.28
C GLN A 508 10.59 28.66 5.37
N GLY A 509 10.43 28.79 4.05
CA GLY A 509 11.48 28.53 3.06
C GLY A 509 11.91 27.06 3.00
N LEU A 510 10.97 26.14 3.25
CA LEU A 510 11.25 24.70 3.23
C LEU A 510 11.55 24.21 1.82
N GLY A 511 12.32 23.13 1.71
CA GLY A 511 12.65 22.51 0.42
C GLY A 511 11.44 21.93 -0.30
N GLY A 512 10.33 21.72 0.40
CA GLY A 512 9.09 21.13 -0.10
C GLY A 512 8.36 20.35 0.97
N ALA A 513 7.65 19.31 0.56
CA ALA A 513 6.95 18.39 1.42
C ALA A 513 7.13 16.95 0.95
N PHE A 514 6.91 16.01 1.86
CA PHE A 514 6.77 14.60 1.54
C PHE A 514 5.57 14.00 2.25
N PHE A 515 5.16 12.80 1.85
CA PHE A 515 4.03 12.13 2.47
C PHE A 515 4.19 10.62 2.63
N TRP A 516 3.58 10.11 3.70
CA TRP A 516 3.50 8.70 4.07
C TRP A 516 2.02 8.25 4.11
N ALA A 517 1.55 7.31 3.30
CA ALA A 517 2.15 6.78 2.09
C ALA A 517 1.17 6.86 0.92
N LEU A 518 1.67 6.66 -0.31
CA LEU A 518 0.90 6.80 -1.55
C LEU A 518 -0.42 6.02 -1.55
N ASP A 519 -0.42 4.82 -0.98
CA ASP A 519 -1.58 3.95 -0.95
C ASP A 519 -2.70 4.43 -0.01
N GLY A 520 -2.45 5.45 0.83
CA GLY A 520 -3.45 6.06 1.70
C GLY A 520 -4.34 7.10 1.00
N ASP A 521 -3.90 7.67 -0.13
CA ASP A 521 -4.66 8.68 -0.89
C ASP A 521 -5.80 8.02 -1.69
N THR A 522 -6.73 8.88 -2.11
CA THR A 522 -7.85 8.58 -2.99
C THR A 522 -7.40 8.18 -4.41
N THR A 523 -8.30 7.51 -5.14
CA THR A 523 -8.04 7.06 -6.51
C THR A 523 -7.83 8.19 -7.53
N ASN A 524 -8.16 9.43 -7.18
CA ASN A 524 -7.91 10.64 -7.97
C ASN A 524 -6.78 11.52 -7.37
N GLY A 525 -6.06 11.03 -6.35
CA GLY A 525 -4.90 11.69 -5.77
C GLY A 525 -5.20 13.07 -5.19
N GLU A 526 -6.27 13.21 -4.39
CA GLU A 526 -6.71 14.52 -3.90
C GLU A 526 -5.76 15.14 -2.88
N LEU A 527 -5.13 14.36 -1.99
CA LEU A 527 -4.18 14.90 -1.02
C LEU A 527 -2.89 15.34 -1.70
N ILE A 528 -2.33 14.53 -2.60
CA ILE A 528 -1.15 14.95 -3.37
C ILE A 528 -1.45 16.15 -4.27
N THR A 529 -2.69 16.28 -4.77
CA THR A 529 -3.11 17.47 -5.51
C THR A 529 -3.09 18.71 -4.64
N ALA A 530 -3.54 18.61 -3.39
CA ALA A 530 -3.44 19.71 -2.43
C ALA A 530 -1.98 20.09 -2.12
N ILE A 531 -1.08 19.10 -1.97
CA ILE A 531 0.36 19.36 -1.80
C ILE A 531 0.93 20.08 -3.02
N SER A 532 0.72 19.51 -4.22
CA SER A 532 1.27 20.03 -5.47
C SER A 532 0.80 21.46 -5.77
N ASN A 533 -0.48 21.76 -5.54
CA ASN A 533 -1.02 23.10 -5.72
C ASN A 533 -0.54 24.06 -4.64
N GLY A 534 -0.44 23.59 -3.39
CA GLY A 534 0.02 24.41 -2.27
C GLY A 534 1.49 24.80 -2.37
N LEU A 535 2.34 23.97 -2.96
CA LEU A 535 3.77 24.24 -3.14
C LEU A 535 4.10 25.15 -4.35
N LYS A 536 3.15 25.34 -5.28
CA LYS A 536 3.32 26.21 -6.44
C LYS A 536 3.25 27.71 -6.09
#